data_AF-A0A7R9JKT7-F1
#
_entry.id   AF-A0A7R9JKT7-F1
#
_cell.length_a   1.000
_cell.length_b   1.000
_cell.length_c   1.000
_cell.angle_alpha   90.00
_cell.angle_beta   90.00
_cell.angle_gamma   90.00
#
_symmetry.space_group_name_H-M   'P 1'
#
loop_
_entity.id
_entity.type
_entity.pdbx_description
1 polymer ?
#
loop_
_entity_poly.entity_id
_entity_poly.type
_entity_poly.pdbx_seq_one_letter_code
_entity_poly.pdbx_strand_id
1 'polypeptide(L)'
;DQGPHVYQTCPSANYFDCKAMAVGSRSQSARTYLEKHLEEFPTCDTEELVKHGLRALRDTLPNELELNTKVRDTLPNELELNTKNVSIGLVGKATVFKVFDEDQTANYLQLIEGEEKRGGAGDLPADPVPPPPAAGEGPQDPTVAMDTE
;
A
#
# COMPACT_ATOMS: atom_id res chain seq x y z
N ASP A 1 -21.45 12.95 4.17
CA ASP A 1 -20.24 12.12 4.05
C ASP A 1 -20.57 10.65 4.17
N GLN A 2 -20.08 9.84 3.22
CA GLN A 2 -20.31 8.40 3.12
C GLN A 2 -19.32 7.58 3.98
N GLY A 3 -18.59 8.23 4.90
CA GLY A 3 -17.61 7.58 5.78
C GLY A 3 -16.17 7.97 5.43
N PRO A 4 -15.17 7.21 5.93
CA PRO A 4 -13.77 7.38 5.54
C PRO A 4 -13.54 6.85 4.12
N HIS A 5 -12.79 7.60 3.32
CA HIS A 5 -12.47 7.26 1.92
C HIS A 5 -10.97 7.41 1.66
N VAL A 6 -10.41 6.53 0.83
CA VAL A 6 -9.03 6.62 0.34
C VAL A 6 -9.07 6.75 -1.17
N TYR A 7 -8.58 7.87 -1.68
CA TYR A 7 -8.47 8.11 -3.11
C TYR A 7 -7.01 8.10 -3.53
N GLN A 8 -6.71 7.35 -4.59
CA GLN A 8 -5.42 7.44 -5.28
C GLN A 8 -5.59 8.21 -6.56
N THR A 9 -4.85 9.31 -6.70
CA THR A 9 -4.75 10.06 -7.95
C THR A 9 -3.50 9.63 -8.72
N CYS A 10 -3.66 9.33 -10.00
CA CYS A 10 -2.56 9.02 -10.90
C CYS A 10 -2.17 10.23 -11.76
N PRO A 11 -0.89 10.38 -12.15
CA PRO A 11 -0.44 11.45 -13.05
C PRO A 11 -1.18 11.49 -14.40
N SER A 12 -1.80 10.38 -14.81
CA SER A 12 -2.65 10.25 -16.00
C SER A 12 -4.03 10.93 -15.87
N ALA A 13 -4.24 11.73 -14.81
CA ALA A 13 -5.53 12.33 -14.45
C ALA A 13 -6.64 11.33 -14.14
N ASN A 14 -6.29 10.08 -13.85
CA ASN A 14 -7.23 9.08 -13.35
C ASN A 14 -7.25 9.08 -11.82
N TYR A 15 -8.38 8.70 -11.23
CA TYR A 15 -8.51 8.51 -9.78
C TYR A 15 -9.19 7.18 -9.48
N PHE A 16 -8.79 6.57 -8.37
CA PHE A 16 -9.32 5.29 -7.90
C PHE A 16 -9.85 5.46 -6.48
N ASP A 17 -11.08 5.01 -6.24
CA ASP A 17 -11.63 4.82 -4.89
C ASP A 17 -11.15 3.47 -4.37
N CYS A 18 -10.46 3.47 -3.24
CA CYS A 18 -9.73 2.32 -2.73
C CYS A 18 -10.10 2.05 -1.27
N LYS A 19 -10.18 0.78 -0.91
CA LYS A 19 -10.31 0.36 0.50
C LYS A 19 -8.98 0.51 1.24
N ALA A 20 -7.89 0.18 0.57
CA ALA A 20 -6.52 0.40 1.00
C ALA A 20 -5.63 0.56 -0.24
N MET A 21 -4.53 1.30 -0.12
CA MET A 21 -3.60 1.54 -1.22
C MET A 21 -2.19 1.75 -0.70
N ALA A 22 -1.18 1.32 -1.46
CA ALA A 22 0.22 1.62 -1.21
C ALA A 22 0.93 2.05 -2.50
N VAL A 23 1.74 3.09 -2.41
CA VAL A 23 2.43 3.73 -3.54
C VAL A 23 3.92 3.90 -3.23
N GLY A 24 4.76 3.97 -4.27
CA GLY A 24 6.21 4.18 -4.15
C GLY A 24 7.04 2.93 -4.46
N SER A 25 8.32 2.99 -4.14
CA SER A 25 9.27 1.90 -4.37
C SER A 25 8.91 0.68 -3.52
N ARG A 26 8.85 -0.50 -4.14
CA ARG A 26 8.51 -1.77 -3.46
C ARG A 26 7.13 -1.75 -2.78
N SER A 27 6.21 -0.90 -3.23
CA SER A 27 4.83 -0.87 -2.70
C SER A 27 4.01 -2.13 -3.04
N GLN A 28 4.53 -3.02 -3.88
CA GLN A 28 3.91 -4.29 -4.22
C GLN A 28 3.82 -5.21 -2.98
N SER A 29 4.86 -5.29 -2.14
CA SER A 29 4.81 -6.09 -0.91
C SER A 29 3.78 -5.56 0.09
N ALA A 30 3.71 -4.24 0.26
CA ALA A 30 2.66 -3.60 1.06
C ALA A 30 1.26 -3.90 0.51
N ARG A 31 1.05 -3.83 -0.80
CA ARG A 31 -0.24 -4.18 -1.42
C ARG A 31 -0.62 -5.64 -1.15
N THR A 32 0.31 -6.57 -1.28
CA THR A 32 0.07 -7.98 -0.94
C THR A 32 -0.31 -8.17 0.53
N TYR A 33 0.31 -7.43 1.46
CA TYR A 33 -0.10 -7.47 2.88
C TYR A 33 -1.52 -6.95 3.07
N LEU A 34 -1.84 -5.81 2.44
CA LEU A 34 -3.15 -5.17 2.53
C LEU A 34 -4.25 -6.04 1.91
N GLU A 35 -3.99 -6.69 0.78
CA GLU A 35 -4.92 -7.62 0.12
C GLU A 35 -5.26 -8.80 1.01
N LYS A 36 -4.29 -9.35 1.75
CA LYS A 36 -4.49 -10.47 2.68
C LYS A 36 -5.36 -10.13 3.88
N HIS A 37 -5.32 -8.88 4.37
CA HIS A 37 -6.04 -8.45 5.58
C HIS A 37 -7.20 -7.50 5.28
N LEU A 38 -7.60 -7.36 4.02
CA LEU A 38 -8.60 -6.37 3.58
C LEU A 38 -9.98 -6.58 4.23
N GLU A 39 -10.32 -7.83 4.54
CA GLU A 39 -11.58 -8.20 5.18
C GLU A 39 -11.65 -7.83 6.67
N GLU A 40 -10.48 -7.62 7.31
CA GLU A 40 -10.37 -7.33 8.73
C GLU A 40 -10.59 -5.83 9.02
N PHE A 41 -10.21 -4.95 8.08
CA PHE A 41 -10.24 -3.49 8.25
C PHE A 41 -11.59 -2.87 8.67
N PRO A 42 -12.76 -3.35 8.19
CA PRO A 42 -14.05 -2.81 8.63
C PRO A 42 -14.36 -3.06 10.11
N THR A 43 -13.75 -4.08 10.70
CA THR A 43 -13.96 -4.49 12.10
C THR A 43 -12.83 -4.07 13.03
N CYS A 44 -11.68 -3.65 12.49
CA CYS A 44 -10.52 -3.22 13.25
C CYS A 44 -10.77 -1.93 14.02
N ASP A 45 -10.17 -1.83 15.21
CA ASP A 45 -10.05 -0.57 15.93
C ASP A 45 -9.04 0.36 15.26
N THR A 46 -9.15 1.66 15.54
CA THR A 46 -8.22 2.67 14.98
C THR A 46 -6.75 2.36 15.26
N GLU A 47 -6.43 1.81 16.43
CA GLU A 47 -5.06 1.41 16.77
C GLU A 47 -4.60 0.18 15.97
N GLU A 48 -5.48 -0.79 15.75
CA GLU A 48 -5.19 -1.98 14.94
C GLU A 48 -4.99 -1.62 13.48
N LEU A 49 -5.79 -0.70 12.95
CA LEU A 49 -5.66 -0.21 11.58
C LEU A 49 -4.28 0.46 11.35
N VAL A 50 -3.79 1.24 12.33
CA VAL A 50 -2.45 1.82 12.30
C VAL A 50 -1.38 0.72 12.32
N LYS A 51 -1.54 -0.33 13.14
CA LYS A 51 -0.62 -1.48 13.15
C LYS A 51 -0.56 -2.18 11.80
N HIS A 52 -1.70 -2.44 11.14
CA HIS A 52 -1.72 -3.03 9.80
C HIS A 52 -0.97 -2.16 8.78
N GLY A 53 -1.15 -0.85 8.83
CA GLY A 53 -0.43 0.09 7.96
C GLY A 53 1.09 0.04 8.17
N LEU A 54 1.54 0.01 9.42
CA LEU A 54 2.97 -0.06 9.76
C LEU A 54 3.58 -1.44 9.44
N ARG A 55 2.84 -2.53 9.61
CA ARG A 55 3.26 -3.87 9.17
C ARG A 55 3.41 -3.95 7.66
N ALA A 56 2.44 -3.41 6.92
CA ALA A 56 2.53 -3.31 5.46
C ALA A 56 3.76 -2.50 5.02
N LEU A 57 4.04 -1.38 5.71
CA LEU A 57 5.20 -0.54 5.43
C LEU A 57 6.52 -1.25 5.74
N ARG A 58 6.59 -2.02 6.84
CA ARG A 58 7.77 -2.80 7.22
C ARG A 58 8.17 -3.80 6.12
N ASP A 59 7.20 -4.41 5.47
CA ASP A 59 7.43 -5.36 4.38
C ASP A 59 7.96 -4.70 3.09
N THR A 60 7.96 -3.36 3.02
CA THR A 60 8.59 -2.61 1.91
C THR A 60 10.08 -2.32 2.12
N LEU A 61 10.59 -2.53 3.34
CA LEU A 61 12.00 -2.30 3.66
C LEU A 61 12.88 -3.44 3.11
N PRO A 62 14.13 -3.15 2.72
CA PRO A 62 15.04 -4.19 2.25
C PRO A 62 15.35 -5.14 3.40
N ASN A 63 15.27 -6.44 3.16
CA ASN A 63 15.80 -7.40 4.10
C ASN A 63 17.33 -7.26 4.17
N GLU A 64 17.91 -7.44 5.36
CA GLU A 64 19.36 -7.40 5.62
C GLU A 64 20.18 -8.25 4.62
N LEU A 65 19.54 -9.30 4.08
CA LEU A 65 20.10 -10.23 3.11
C LEU A 65 20.30 -9.65 1.68
N GLU A 66 19.63 -8.58 1.28
CA GLU A 66 19.90 -7.95 -0.03
C GLU A 66 21.02 -6.92 0.02
N LEU A 67 21.31 -6.39 1.21
CA LEU A 67 22.30 -5.33 1.41
C LEU A 67 23.72 -5.89 1.52
N ASN A 68 23.86 -7.09 2.08
CA ASN A 68 25.14 -7.79 2.25
C ASN A 68 25.88 -8.07 0.91
N THR A 69 25.16 -8.02 -0.22
CA THR A 69 25.71 -8.28 -1.55
C THR A 69 26.13 -6.98 -2.27
N LYS A 70 25.69 -5.79 -1.83
CA LYS A 70 25.93 -4.54 -2.56
C LYS A 70 26.55 -3.37 -1.81
N VAL A 71 26.49 -3.24 -0.47
CA VAL A 71 26.97 -2.01 0.17
C VAL A 71 27.53 -2.26 1.57
N ARG A 72 28.87 -2.20 1.72
CA ARG A 72 29.56 -2.12 3.03
C ARG A 72 29.39 -0.76 3.74
N ASP A 73 28.72 0.19 3.08
CA ASP A 73 28.61 1.60 3.51
C ASP A 73 27.22 2.03 4.02
N THR A 74 26.23 1.12 4.12
CA THR A 74 24.89 1.51 4.60
C THR A 74 24.82 1.40 6.12
N LEU A 75 24.43 2.48 6.78
CA LEU A 75 24.25 2.53 8.23
C LEU A 75 23.17 1.50 8.67
N PRO A 76 23.38 0.76 9.78
CA PRO A 76 22.42 -0.25 10.26
C PRO A 76 21.04 0.34 10.62
N ASN A 77 20.95 1.65 10.89
CA ASN A 77 19.73 2.31 11.37
C ASN A 77 18.70 2.66 10.28
N GLU A 78 18.99 2.43 8.99
CA GLU A 78 18.01 2.66 7.91
C GLU A 78 17.19 1.41 7.54
N LEU A 79 17.49 0.28 8.19
CA LEU A 79 16.84 -1.00 7.89
C LEU A 79 15.56 -1.22 8.70
N GLU A 80 15.32 -0.40 9.73
CA GLU A 80 14.21 -0.52 10.67
C GLU A 80 13.36 0.74 10.68
N LEU A 81 12.05 0.57 10.96
CA LEU A 81 11.13 1.70 11.11
C LEU A 81 11.45 2.45 12.41
N ASN A 82 11.66 3.75 12.32
CA ASN A 82 11.97 4.64 13.43
C ASN A 82 11.12 5.91 13.35
N THR A 83 11.15 6.73 14.40
CA THR A 83 10.35 7.97 14.47
C THR A 83 10.74 9.04 13.44
N LYS A 84 11.88 8.88 12.77
CA LYS A 84 12.39 9.83 11.75
C LYS A 84 12.03 9.42 10.33
N ASN A 85 11.75 8.13 10.09
CA ASN A 85 11.44 7.60 8.76
C ASN A 85 9.96 7.25 8.56
N VAL A 86 9.15 7.32 9.62
CA VAL A 86 7.70 7.09 9.57
C VAL A 86 6.94 8.34 9.99
N SER A 87 5.88 8.66 9.26
CA SER A 87 4.87 9.65 9.64
C SER A 87 3.49 9.02 9.52
N ILE A 88 2.63 9.22 10.52
CA ILE A 88 1.29 8.64 10.59
C ILE A 88 0.26 9.78 10.63
N GLY A 89 -0.77 9.69 9.79
CA GLY A 89 -1.90 10.60 9.78
C GLY A 89 -3.21 9.85 9.95
N LEU A 90 -4.09 10.35 10.82
CA LEU A 90 -5.40 9.75 11.09
C LEU A 90 -6.53 10.76 10.85
N VAL A 91 -7.60 10.30 10.21
CA VAL A 91 -8.85 11.05 10.00
C VAL A 91 -10.04 10.11 10.16
N GLY A 92 -11.16 10.60 10.68
CA GLY A 92 -12.37 9.79 10.86
C GLY A 92 -13.59 10.60 11.28
N LYS A 93 -14.69 9.90 11.60
CA LYS A 93 -16.00 10.51 11.91
C LYS A 93 -15.95 11.52 13.07
N ALA A 94 -15.11 11.29 14.08
CA ALA A 94 -14.95 12.14 15.25
C ALA A 94 -13.56 12.80 15.34
N THR A 95 -12.72 12.62 14.31
CA THR A 95 -11.32 13.02 14.34
C THR A 95 -10.98 13.80 13.09
N VAL A 96 -10.76 15.10 13.25
CA VAL A 96 -10.18 15.95 12.20
C VAL A 96 -8.78 15.42 11.87
N PHE A 97 -8.38 15.49 10.60
CA PHE A 97 -7.08 15.02 10.15
C PHE A 97 -5.96 15.53 11.07
N LYS A 98 -5.27 14.59 11.72
CA LYS A 98 -4.17 14.85 12.64
C LYS A 98 -2.98 13.97 12.27
N VAL A 99 -1.82 14.61 12.18
CA VAL A 99 -0.52 13.93 12.08
C VAL A 99 -0.03 13.63 13.50
N PHE A 100 0.49 12.43 13.70
CA PHE A 100 1.01 11.99 15.00
C PHE A 100 2.40 12.58 15.27
N ASP A 101 2.65 12.91 16.53
CA ASP A 101 3.96 13.39 16.98
C ASP A 101 4.97 12.22 17.10
N GLU A 102 6.25 12.55 17.28
CA GLU A 102 7.32 11.57 17.42
C GLU A 102 7.07 10.58 18.58
N ASP A 103 6.57 11.06 19.72
CA ASP A 103 6.26 10.23 20.89
C ASP A 103 5.10 9.26 20.63
N GLN A 104 4.06 9.72 19.91
CA GLN A 104 2.92 8.87 19.56
C GLN A 104 3.37 7.78 18.58
N THR A 105 4.16 8.17 17.58
CA THR A 105 4.73 7.24 16.59
C THR A 105 5.65 6.22 17.25
N ALA A 106 6.47 6.62 18.21
CA ALA A 106 7.35 5.72 18.98
C ALA A 106 6.55 4.63 19.71
N ASN A 107 5.44 5.00 20.35
CA ASN A 107 4.58 4.03 21.05
C ASN A 107 4.01 2.97 20.09
N TYR A 108 3.55 3.39 18.91
CA TYR A 108 3.04 2.45 17.90
C TYR A 108 4.15 1.55 17.33
N LEU A 109 5.35 2.09 17.10
CA LEU A 109 6.49 1.31 16.62
C LEU A 109 6.90 0.20 17.60
N GLN A 110 7.04 0.55 18.89
CA GLN A 110 7.35 -0.43 19.95
C GLN A 110 6.31 -1.55 20.04
N LEU A 111 5.04 -1.20 19.83
CA LEU A 111 3.94 -2.17 19.89
C LEU A 111 3.99 -3.20 18.76
N ILE A 112 4.61 -2.87 17.62
CA ILE A 112 4.72 -3.76 16.45
C ILE A 112 6.04 -4.53 16.44
N GLU A 113 7.09 -3.97 17.04
CA GLU A 113 8.37 -4.68 17.25
C GLU A 113 8.21 -5.88 18.18
N GLY A 114 7.34 -5.79 19.20
CA GLY A 114 7.04 -6.89 20.12
C GLY A 114 6.19 -8.03 19.52
N GLU A 115 5.42 -7.76 18.47
CA GLU A 115 4.71 -8.79 17.71
C GLU A 115 5.63 -9.32 16.59
N GLU A 116 6.47 -10.27 17.00
CA GLU A 116 7.43 -11.00 16.18
C GLU A 116 6.88 -11.37 14.79
N LYS A 117 7.74 -11.27 13.77
CA LYS A 117 7.52 -11.70 12.38
C LYS A 117 7.04 -13.17 12.33
N ARG A 118 5.76 -13.43 12.57
CA ARG A 118 5.18 -14.76 12.37
C ARG A 118 5.01 -14.99 10.88
N GLY A 119 6.09 -15.54 10.31
CA GLY A 119 6.11 -16.49 9.21
C GLY A 119 5.13 -16.23 8.08
N GLY A 120 5.58 -15.53 7.05
CA GLY A 120 4.88 -15.38 5.80
C GLY A 120 5.81 -15.48 4.59
N ALA A 121 6.74 -16.44 4.60
CA ALA A 121 7.36 -16.92 3.37
C ALA A 121 6.30 -17.68 2.55
N GLY A 122 5.39 -16.92 1.95
CA GLY A 122 4.37 -17.42 1.04
C GLY A 122 4.63 -16.81 -0.31
N ASP A 123 5.29 -17.59 -1.16
CA ASP A 123 5.25 -17.60 -2.63
C ASP A 123 4.93 -16.23 -3.25
N LEU A 124 5.97 -15.53 -3.72
CA LEU A 124 5.82 -14.39 -4.62
C LEU A 124 5.32 -14.93 -5.98
N PRO A 125 4.07 -14.71 -6.41
CA PRO A 125 3.80 -14.77 -7.84
C PRO A 125 4.56 -13.60 -8.47
N ALA A 126 5.37 -13.90 -9.49
CA ALA A 126 5.94 -12.92 -10.38
C ALA A 126 4.86 -11.93 -10.83
N ASP A 127 5.21 -10.64 -10.88
CA ASP A 127 4.34 -9.53 -11.24
C ASP A 127 3.29 -9.90 -12.31
N PRO A 128 1.98 -9.89 -12.01
CA PRO A 128 1.01 -9.67 -13.05
C PRO A 128 1.15 -8.19 -13.42
N VAL A 129 1.81 -7.93 -14.55
CA VAL A 129 1.64 -6.69 -15.30
C VAL A 129 0.12 -6.41 -15.31
N PRO A 130 -0.36 -5.27 -14.79
CA PRO A 130 -1.77 -4.96 -14.85
C PRO A 130 -2.21 -5.06 -16.31
N PRO A 131 -3.25 -5.84 -16.65
CA PRO A 131 -3.73 -5.89 -18.01
C PRO A 131 -4.05 -4.46 -18.45
N PRO A 132 -3.72 -4.06 -19.69
CA PRO A 132 -4.15 -2.77 -20.20
C PRO A 132 -5.67 -2.69 -20.03
N PRO A 133 -6.22 -1.51 -19.67
CA PRO A 133 -7.66 -1.37 -19.52
C PRO A 133 -8.32 -1.86 -20.79
N ALA A 134 -9.24 -2.81 -20.63
CA ALA A 134 -10.06 -3.32 -21.72
C ALA A 134 -10.63 -2.12 -22.47
N ALA A 135 -10.24 -1.97 -23.73
CA ALA A 135 -10.92 -1.08 -24.66
C ALA A 135 -12.37 -1.54 -24.69
N GLY A 136 -13.25 -0.73 -24.08
CA GLY A 136 -14.67 -0.99 -24.06
C GLY A 136 -15.18 -1.15 -25.48
N GLU A 137 -15.99 -2.17 -25.68
CA GLU A 137 -16.78 -2.34 -26.89
C GLU A 137 -17.72 -1.15 -27.08
N GLY A 138 -17.69 -0.58 -28.29
CA GLY A 138 -18.80 0.14 -28.92
C GLY A 138 -18.35 1.30 -29.83
N PRO A 139 -19.08 1.63 -30.92
CA PRO A 139 -20.11 0.88 -31.65
C PRO A 139 -19.60 0.36 -33.01
N GLN A 140 -20.26 -0.66 -33.57
CA GLN A 140 -20.02 -1.14 -34.92
C GLN A 140 -20.44 -0.07 -35.94
N ASP A 141 -19.51 0.40 -36.78
CA ASP A 141 -19.82 1.23 -37.94
C ASP A 141 -20.61 0.42 -38.99
N PRO A 142 -21.60 1.02 -39.67
CA PRO A 142 -22.39 0.33 -40.68
C PRO A 142 -21.53 0.03 -41.91
N THR A 143 -21.58 -1.23 -42.35
CA THR A 143 -21.00 -1.68 -43.62
C THR A 143 -21.62 -0.91 -44.79
N VAL A 144 -20.84 -0.02 -45.41
CA VAL A 144 -21.14 0.54 -46.72
C VAL A 144 -20.72 -0.49 -47.77
N ALA A 145 -21.71 -1.13 -48.40
CA ALA A 145 -21.51 -1.90 -49.62
C ALA A 145 -21.09 -0.93 -50.74
N MET A 146 -19.92 -1.17 -51.34
CA MET A 146 -19.57 -0.60 -52.63
C MET A 146 -19.68 -1.69 -53.68
N ASP A 147 -20.80 -1.66 -54.40
CA ASP A 147 -20.90 -2.13 -55.77
C ASP A 147 -19.89 -1.37 -56.63
N THR A 148 -19.10 -2.08 -57.43
CA THR A 148 -18.64 -1.56 -58.73
C THR A 148 -18.30 -2.71 -59.67
N GLU A 149 -19.12 -2.81 -60.72
CA GLU A 149 -18.92 -3.28 -62.11
C GLU A 149 -17.93 -4.42 -62.43
#